data_AF-A0A9P7ZL79-F1
#
_entry.id   AF-A0A9P7ZL79-F1
#
_cell.length_a   1.000
_cell.length_b   1.000
_cell.length_c   1.000
_cell.angle_alpha   90.00
_cell.angle_beta   90.00
_cell.angle_gamma   90.00
#
_symmetry.space_group_name_H-M   'P 1'
#
loop_
_entity.id
_entity.type
_entity.pdbx_description
1 polymer ?
#
loop_
_entity_poly.entity_id
_entity_poly.type
_entity_poly.pdbx_seq_one_letter_code
_entity_poly.pdbx_strand_id
1 'polypeptide(L)'
;MNSRADSSLERPLPRPPRSPAHAQRIRSQNRRRQYLHRHPSYYSSLDHELTNPVLYERLVKRFQTAAERTADAKDKGYGRTLEASLLRGEDTLAGLRSQETTATDTPSQGAVMPTAQSNAMPDSAWDAPARDKEHGSSLWREYLEDRFVRGGDEDFDYSTVDADEDLDVMARDEEEEQWYEEEEPQWALEDDSDSPKKALSGQTGVQDF
;
A
#
# COMPACT_ATOMS: atom_id res chain seq x y z
N MET A 1 -19.10 -56.53 -7.59
CA MET A 1 -20.04 -55.41 -7.79
C MET A 1 -19.75 -54.35 -6.75
N ASN A 2 -19.57 -53.12 -7.21
CA ASN A 2 -19.58 -51.84 -6.48
C ASN A 2 -18.40 -51.58 -5.53
N SER A 3 -17.83 -50.39 -5.42
CA SER A 3 -17.88 -49.17 -6.22
C SER A 3 -16.64 -48.39 -5.78
N ARG A 4 -15.83 -47.92 -6.73
CA ARG A 4 -14.66 -47.08 -6.44
C ARG A 4 -15.21 -45.76 -5.92
N ALA A 5 -14.89 -45.42 -4.67
CA ALA A 5 -15.25 -44.13 -4.10
C ALA A 5 -14.61 -43.03 -4.95
N ASP A 6 -15.49 -42.21 -5.50
CA ASP A 6 -15.22 -41.10 -6.40
C ASP A 6 -14.48 -40.01 -5.58
N SER A 7 -13.16 -39.91 -5.77
CA SER A 7 -12.30 -38.91 -5.13
C SER A 7 -12.34 -37.58 -5.88
N SER A 8 -13.53 -37.14 -6.29
CA SER A 8 -13.77 -35.95 -7.12
C SER A 8 -14.12 -34.69 -6.32
N LEU A 9 -14.04 -34.74 -4.99
CA LEU A 9 -14.31 -33.62 -4.10
C LEU A 9 -13.02 -33.14 -3.43
N GLU A 10 -12.40 -32.07 -3.97
CA GLU A 10 -11.81 -30.97 -3.18
C GLU A 10 -11.09 -29.91 -4.02
N ARG A 11 -11.32 -29.79 -5.34
CA ARG A 11 -10.85 -28.59 -6.04
C ARG A 11 -11.77 -27.41 -5.64
N PRO A 12 -11.27 -26.37 -4.95
CA PRO A 12 -12.11 -25.26 -4.53
C PRO A 12 -12.77 -24.63 -5.75
N LEU A 13 -14.06 -24.33 -5.65
CA LEU A 13 -14.80 -23.69 -6.73
C LEU A 13 -14.17 -22.32 -7.04
N PRO A 14 -13.87 -22.02 -8.32
CA PRO A 14 -13.27 -20.75 -8.69
C PRO A 14 -14.23 -19.61 -8.32
N ARG A 15 -13.66 -18.52 -7.80
CA ARG A 15 -14.44 -17.32 -7.46
C ARG A 15 -15.07 -16.76 -8.74
N PRO A 16 -16.31 -16.24 -8.69
CA PRO A 16 -16.93 -15.62 -9.85
C PRO A 16 -16.05 -14.47 -10.38
N PRO A 17 -15.98 -14.29 -11.71
CA PRO A 17 -15.13 -13.25 -12.29
C PRO A 17 -15.59 -11.87 -11.81
N ARG A 18 -14.60 -11.01 -11.51
CA ARG A 18 -14.83 -9.62 -11.08
C ARG A 18 -15.47 -8.81 -12.22
N SER A 19 -16.30 -7.82 -11.89
CA SER A 19 -16.85 -6.91 -12.90
C SER A 19 -15.73 -6.14 -13.61
N PRO A 20 -15.89 -5.77 -14.89
CA PRO A 20 -14.83 -5.10 -15.66
C PRO A 20 -14.38 -3.79 -15.00
N ALA A 21 -15.32 -3.01 -14.46
CA ALA A 21 -15.00 -1.77 -13.74
C ALA A 21 -14.16 -2.01 -12.47
N HIS A 22 -14.47 -3.07 -11.73
CA HIS A 22 -13.69 -3.42 -10.53
C HIS A 22 -12.28 -3.90 -10.90
N ALA A 23 -12.16 -4.70 -11.97
CA ALA A 23 -10.86 -5.15 -12.48
C ALA A 23 -9.99 -3.98 -12.97
N GLN A 24 -10.58 -2.99 -13.65
CA GLN A 24 -9.85 -1.78 -14.07
C GLN A 24 -9.37 -0.97 -12.86
N ARG A 25 -10.23 -0.79 -11.84
CA ARG A 25 -9.83 -0.09 -10.61
C ARG A 25 -8.64 -0.78 -9.91
N ILE A 26 -8.65 -2.10 -9.84
CA ILE A 26 -7.54 -2.86 -9.25
C ILE A 26 -6.26 -2.67 -10.06
N ARG A 27 -6.35 -2.72 -11.40
CA ARG A 27 -5.21 -2.45 -12.28
C ARG A 27 -4.61 -1.06 -12.04
N SER A 28 -5.43 -0.01 -12.04
CA SER A 28 -4.96 1.34 -11.70
C SER A 28 -4.29 1.39 -10.33
N GLN A 29 -4.89 0.78 -9.31
CA GLN A 29 -4.30 0.74 -7.97
C GLN A 29 -2.95 0.01 -7.93
N ASN A 30 -2.81 -1.11 -8.64
CA ASN A 30 -1.56 -1.85 -8.73
C ASN A 30 -0.49 -1.06 -9.47
N ARG A 31 -0.83 -0.43 -10.60
CA ARG A 31 0.08 0.47 -11.34
C ARG A 31 0.57 1.61 -10.46
N ARG A 32 -0.32 2.25 -9.70
CA ARG A 32 0.02 3.34 -8.76
C ARG A 32 0.94 2.88 -7.62
N ARG A 33 0.71 1.68 -7.06
CA ARG A 33 1.65 1.09 -6.07
C ARG A 33 3.03 0.85 -6.69
N GLN A 34 3.06 0.28 -7.89
CA GLN A 34 4.32 0.05 -8.60
C GLN A 34 5.05 1.36 -8.91
N TYR A 35 4.31 2.42 -9.27
CA TYR A 35 4.87 3.75 -9.45
C TYR A 35 5.55 4.25 -8.18
N LEU A 36 4.90 4.15 -7.02
CA LEU A 36 5.47 4.56 -5.74
C LEU A 36 6.73 3.77 -5.36
N HIS A 37 6.77 2.47 -5.68
CA HIS A 37 7.99 1.66 -5.49
C HIS A 37 9.16 2.16 -6.33
N ARG A 38 8.91 2.57 -7.59
CA ARG A 38 9.94 3.13 -8.49
C ARG A 38 10.29 4.59 -8.15
N HIS A 39 9.43 5.31 -7.45
CA HIS A 39 9.62 6.73 -7.12
C HIS A 39 9.60 7.02 -5.61
N PRO A 40 10.63 6.58 -4.84
CA PRO A 40 10.73 6.88 -3.42
C PRO A 40 10.77 8.38 -3.10
N SER A 41 11.17 9.21 -4.08
CA SER A 41 11.23 10.67 -3.97
C SER A 41 9.85 11.31 -3.71
N TYR A 42 8.76 10.62 -4.06
CA TYR A 42 7.40 11.05 -3.74
C TYR A 42 7.24 11.36 -2.24
N TYR A 43 7.72 10.48 -1.35
CA TYR A 43 7.56 10.64 0.10
C TYR A 43 8.36 11.79 0.71
N SER A 44 9.32 12.34 -0.03
CA SER A 44 10.16 13.46 0.43
C SER A 44 9.54 14.82 0.15
N SER A 45 8.41 14.90 -0.58
CA SER A 45 7.76 16.17 -0.84
C SER A 45 7.24 16.80 0.46
N LEU A 46 7.51 18.09 0.61
CA LEU A 46 7.01 18.87 1.74
C LEU A 46 5.50 19.10 1.64
N ASP A 47 4.91 18.98 0.43
CA ASP A 47 3.48 19.21 0.15
C ASP A 47 2.59 18.20 0.85
N HIS A 48 3.14 17.02 1.12
CA HIS A 48 2.45 15.98 1.88
C HIS A 48 2.00 16.44 3.25
N GLU A 49 2.76 17.30 3.95
CA GLU A 49 2.33 17.85 5.25
C GLU A 49 1.00 18.59 5.17
N LEU A 50 0.72 19.25 4.03
CA LEU A 50 -0.49 20.06 3.85
C LEU A 50 -1.71 19.21 3.52
N THR A 51 -1.52 17.96 3.10
CA THR A 51 -2.64 17.06 2.75
C THR A 51 -3.47 16.66 3.96
N ASN A 52 -2.85 16.56 5.13
CA ASN A 52 -3.52 16.39 6.42
C ASN A 52 -2.61 16.89 7.57
N PRO A 53 -2.67 18.19 7.89
CA PRO A 53 -1.79 18.81 8.88
C PRO A 53 -1.98 18.27 10.30
N VAL A 54 -3.21 17.88 10.65
CA VAL A 54 -3.54 17.31 11.96
C VAL A 54 -2.91 15.93 12.13
N LEU A 55 -3.03 15.08 11.11
CA LEU A 55 -2.44 13.74 11.10
C LEU A 55 -0.91 13.81 11.14
N TYR A 56 -0.30 14.68 10.33
CA TYR A 56 1.14 14.89 10.31
C TYR A 56 1.68 15.38 11.66
N GLU A 57 0.97 16.31 12.32
CA GLU A 57 1.34 16.78 13.66
C GLU A 57 1.36 15.63 14.67
N ARG A 58 0.29 14.82 14.66
CA ARG A 58 0.09 13.70 15.59
C ARG A 58 1.11 12.58 15.38
N LEU A 59 1.38 12.21 14.14
CA LEU A 59 2.23 11.07 13.79
C LEU A 59 3.72 11.43 13.73
N VAL A 60 4.07 12.61 13.24
CA VAL A 60 5.46 12.99 12.97
C VAL A 60 5.94 14.06 13.93
N LYS A 61 5.32 15.25 13.96
CA LYS A 61 5.85 16.40 14.72
C LYS A 61 5.88 16.18 16.23
N ARG A 62 4.94 15.42 16.79
CA ARG A 62 4.92 15.05 18.22
C ARG A 62 6.23 14.39 18.69
N PHE A 63 6.91 13.64 17.82
CA PHE A 63 8.15 12.93 18.15
C PHE A 63 9.41 13.71 17.76
N GLN A 64 9.28 14.89 17.15
CA GLN A 64 10.42 15.72 16.79
C GLN A 64 11.02 16.40 18.02
N THR A 65 12.35 16.43 18.09
CA THR A 65 13.07 17.19 19.11
C THR A 65 13.03 18.69 18.84
N ALA A 66 13.37 19.53 19.83
CA ALA A 66 13.44 20.97 19.63
C ALA A 66 14.45 21.38 18.54
N ALA A 67 15.59 20.67 18.46
CA ALA A 67 16.60 20.91 17.42
C ALA A 67 16.12 20.51 16.03
N GLU A 68 15.34 19.42 15.92
CA GLU A 68 14.74 19.00 14.65
C GLU A 68 13.68 20.00 14.18
N ARG A 69 12.83 20.51 15.09
CA ARG A 69 11.82 21.51 14.74
C ARG A 69 12.42 22.83 14.26
N THR A 70 13.52 23.28 14.85
CA THR A 70 14.17 24.52 14.39
C THR A 70 14.86 24.33 13.04
N ALA A 71 15.45 23.16 12.78
CA ALA A 71 15.99 22.80 11.47
C ALA A 71 14.88 22.72 10.41
N ASP A 72 13.78 22.03 10.72
CA ASP A 72 12.61 21.87 9.86
C ASP A 72 11.94 23.21 9.52
N ALA A 73 11.75 24.08 10.52
CA ALA A 73 11.23 25.43 10.31
C ALA A 73 12.15 26.29 9.43
N LYS A 74 13.47 26.08 9.51
CA LYS A 74 14.45 26.77 8.68
C LYS A 74 14.42 26.27 7.24
N ASP A 75 14.26 24.96 7.04
CA ASP A 75 14.22 24.33 5.72
C ASP A 75 12.93 24.66 4.97
N LYS A 76 11.78 24.53 5.64
CA LYS A 76 10.45 24.82 5.09
C LYS A 76 10.18 26.32 4.90
N GLY A 77 10.83 27.15 5.70
CA GLY A 77 10.58 28.58 5.76
C GLY A 77 9.29 28.95 6.51
N TYR A 78 9.15 30.26 6.77
CA TYR A 78 8.07 30.79 7.61
C TYR A 78 6.68 30.67 6.97
N GLY A 79 6.54 30.95 5.67
CA GLY A 79 5.25 30.93 4.98
C GLY A 79 4.57 29.57 5.04
N ARG A 80 5.33 28.50 4.77
CA ARG A 80 4.84 27.12 4.79
C ARG A 80 4.46 26.65 6.20
N THR A 81 5.27 27.03 7.19
CA THR A 81 4.98 26.76 8.60
C THR A 81 3.67 27.43 9.04
N LEU A 82 3.42 28.65 8.55
CA LEU A 82 2.20 29.40 8.83
C LEU A 82 0.98 28.78 8.14
N GLU A 83 1.10 28.40 6.87
CA GLU A 83 0.04 27.71 6.12
C GLU A 83 -0.39 26.41 6.78
N ALA A 84 0.56 25.53 7.12
CA ALA A 84 0.27 24.29 7.84
C ALA A 84 -0.39 24.54 9.21
N SER A 85 -0.11 25.70 9.84
CA SER A 85 -0.73 26.08 11.10
C SER A 85 -2.13 26.63 10.95
N LEU A 86 -2.40 27.36 9.87
CA LEU A 86 -3.73 27.85 9.52
C LEU A 86 -4.66 26.68 9.19
N LEU A 87 -4.26 25.79 8.29
CA LEU A 87 -5.05 24.61 7.91
C LEU A 87 -5.36 23.71 9.12
N ARG A 88 -4.37 23.47 9.99
CA ARG A 88 -4.59 22.71 11.24
C ARG A 88 -5.62 23.39 12.15
N GLY A 89 -5.59 24.71 12.23
CA GLY A 89 -6.56 25.49 13.00
C GLY A 89 -7.97 25.34 12.44
N GLU A 90 -8.12 25.39 11.12
CA GLU A 90 -9.39 25.20 10.41
C GLU A 90 -9.94 23.78 10.62
N ASP A 91 -9.11 22.75 10.46
CA ASP A 91 -9.50 21.34 10.70
C ASP A 91 -9.95 21.11 12.14
N THR A 92 -9.21 21.66 13.10
CA THR A 92 -9.55 21.54 14.53
C THR A 92 -10.89 22.20 14.83
N LEU A 93 -11.14 23.39 14.27
CA LEU A 93 -12.40 24.10 14.43
C LEU A 93 -13.57 23.35 13.77
N ALA A 94 -13.36 22.80 12.57
CA ALA A 94 -14.36 22.00 11.87
C ALA A 94 -14.74 20.74 12.66
N GLY A 95 -13.76 20.07 13.27
CA GLY A 95 -13.98 18.93 14.16
C GLY A 95 -14.82 19.31 15.38
N LEU A 96 -14.50 20.42 16.05
CA LEU A 96 -15.28 20.93 17.20
C LEU A 96 -16.72 21.27 16.81
N ARG A 97 -16.91 21.93 15.66
CA ARG A 97 -18.25 22.26 15.13
C ARG A 97 -19.07 21.00 14.84
N SER A 98 -18.43 19.97 14.28
CA SER A 98 -19.08 18.68 14.02
C SER A 98 -19.53 18.02 15.32
N GLN A 99 -18.70 18.06 16.36
CA GLN A 99 -19.06 17.55 17.69
C GLN A 99 -20.24 18.35 18.30
N GLU A 100 -20.26 19.66 18.15
CA GLU A 100 -21.35 20.52 18.64
C GLU A 100 -22.69 20.15 17.98
N THR A 101 -22.71 19.89 16.67
CA THR A 101 -23.93 19.44 15.98
C THR A 101 -24.44 18.08 16.48
N THR A 102 -23.54 17.16 16.85
CA THR A 102 -23.92 15.85 17.40
C THR A 102 -24.35 15.89 18.86
N ALA A 103 -23.95 16.92 19.62
CA ALA A 103 -24.28 17.07 21.04
C ALA A 103 -25.70 17.64 21.27
N THR A 104 -26.32 18.26 20.26
CA THR A 104 -27.65 18.86 20.38
C THR A 104 -28.83 17.87 20.44
N ASP A 105 -28.59 16.57 20.23
CA ASP A 105 -29.64 15.53 20.21
C ASP A 105 -29.62 14.57 21.42
N THR A 106 -28.92 14.89 22.52
CA THR A 106 -28.97 14.07 23.75
C THR A 106 -28.83 14.92 25.03
N PRO A 107 -29.79 14.88 25.97
CA PRO A 107 -29.68 15.65 27.20
C PRO A 107 -28.78 14.97 28.25
N SER A 108 -27.79 15.74 28.72
CA SER A 108 -27.14 15.73 30.04
C SER A 108 -26.66 14.41 30.66
N GLN A 109 -25.35 14.28 30.82
CA GLN A 109 -24.71 14.19 32.15
C GLN A 109 -23.18 14.27 32.06
N GLY A 110 -22.58 15.18 32.84
CA GLY A 110 -21.20 15.07 33.31
C GLY A 110 -20.10 15.52 32.33
N ALA A 111 -19.54 16.70 32.58
CA ALA A 111 -18.31 17.17 31.97
C ALA A 111 -17.16 16.18 32.22
N VAL A 112 -16.78 15.46 31.16
CA VAL A 112 -15.46 14.86 30.99
C VAL A 112 -14.98 15.34 29.63
N MET A 113 -13.86 16.06 29.63
CA MET A 113 -13.07 16.33 28.43
C MET A 113 -12.93 15.03 27.63
N PRO A 114 -13.47 14.90 26.41
CA PRO A 114 -13.18 13.74 25.61
C PRO A 114 -11.78 13.96 25.05
N THR A 115 -10.79 13.28 25.61
CA THR A 115 -9.69 12.84 24.77
C THR A 115 -10.36 12.07 23.65
N ALA A 116 -10.33 12.57 22.41
CA ALA A 116 -10.96 11.93 21.26
C ALA A 116 -10.28 10.57 21.01
N GLN A 117 -10.68 9.59 21.79
CA GLN A 117 -10.56 8.17 21.56
C GLN A 117 -12.02 7.72 21.54
N SER A 118 -12.68 7.98 20.41
CA SER A 118 -13.86 7.21 20.08
C SER A 118 -13.49 5.73 20.21
N ASN A 119 -14.20 4.98 21.04
CA ASN A 119 -14.08 3.51 21.17
C ASN A 119 -14.49 2.76 19.88
N ALA A 120 -14.52 3.45 18.74
CA ALA A 120 -14.61 2.86 17.42
C ALA A 120 -13.27 2.22 17.08
N MET A 121 -13.30 1.03 16.50
CA MET A 121 -12.11 0.45 15.89
C MET A 121 -11.53 1.47 14.90
N PRO A 122 -10.20 1.65 14.85
CA PRO A 122 -9.60 2.53 13.85
C PRO A 122 -9.99 2.00 12.46
N ASP A 123 -10.62 2.86 11.65
CA ASP A 123 -11.04 2.52 10.28
C ASP A 123 -9.80 2.33 9.39
N SER A 124 -8.69 2.99 9.72
CA SER A 124 -7.39 2.85 9.05
C SER A 124 -6.24 2.74 10.05
N ALA A 125 -5.12 2.12 9.64
CA ALA A 125 -3.98 1.87 10.53
C ALA A 125 -3.41 3.17 11.14
N TRP A 126 -3.41 4.27 10.38
CA TRP A 126 -2.91 5.57 10.82
C TRP A 126 -3.82 6.32 11.80
N ASP A 127 -5.04 5.84 12.05
CA ASP A 127 -5.92 6.41 13.09
C ASP A 127 -5.45 6.04 14.50
N ALA A 128 -4.72 4.93 14.63
CA ALA A 128 -4.10 4.55 15.88
C ALA A 128 -3.00 5.56 16.30
N PRO A 129 -2.77 5.74 17.61
CA PRO A 129 -1.66 6.55 18.08
C PRO A 129 -0.32 5.91 17.72
N ALA A 130 0.62 6.73 17.25
CA ALA A 130 2.00 6.30 17.05
C ALA A 130 2.67 5.96 18.40
N ARG A 131 3.51 4.92 18.39
CA ARG A 131 4.21 4.41 19.58
C ARG A 131 5.53 5.13 19.80
N ASP A 132 6.24 5.36 18.71
CA ASP A 132 7.53 6.03 18.62
C ASP A 132 7.63 6.79 17.28
N LYS A 133 8.79 7.42 17.04
CA LYS A 133 9.05 8.26 15.87
C LYS A 133 9.04 7.46 14.57
N GLU A 134 9.63 6.27 14.59
CA GLU A 134 9.74 5.36 13.45
C GLU A 134 8.36 4.84 13.06
N HIS A 135 7.56 4.40 14.03
CA HIS A 135 6.18 3.97 13.82
C HIS A 135 5.32 5.11 13.28
N GLY A 136 5.44 6.31 13.83
CA GLY A 136 4.73 7.48 13.33
C GLY A 136 5.08 7.81 11.87
N SER A 137 6.35 7.74 11.52
CA SER A 137 6.82 7.94 10.14
C SER A 137 6.32 6.85 9.19
N SER A 138 6.23 5.60 9.66
CA SER A 138 5.68 4.48 8.90
C SER A 138 4.18 4.65 8.65
N LEU A 139 3.40 5.00 9.67
CA LEU A 139 1.96 5.25 9.54
C LEU A 139 1.67 6.44 8.61
N TRP A 140 2.51 7.48 8.69
CA TRP A 140 2.41 8.61 7.78
C TRP A 140 2.67 8.19 6.32
N ARG A 141 3.67 7.34 6.09
CA ARG A 141 3.94 6.79 4.75
C ARG A 141 2.77 5.95 4.24
N GLU A 142 2.19 5.10 5.06
CA GLU A 142 1.04 4.26 4.71
C GLU A 142 -0.18 5.11 4.33
N TYR A 143 -0.43 6.20 5.07
CA TYR A 143 -1.46 7.18 4.71
C TYR A 143 -1.21 7.79 3.33
N LEU A 144 0.02 8.24 3.05
CA LEU A 144 0.36 8.83 1.75
C LEU A 144 0.26 7.82 0.60
N GLU A 145 0.63 6.56 0.86
CA GLU A 145 0.49 5.47 -0.10
C GLU A 145 -0.99 5.21 -0.43
N ASP A 146 -1.84 5.01 0.58
CA ASP A 146 -3.27 4.77 0.36
C ASP A 146 -3.95 5.95 -0.34
N ARG A 147 -3.61 7.19 0.07
CA ARG A 147 -4.08 8.42 -0.58
C ARG A 147 -3.72 8.43 -2.06
N PHE A 148 -2.45 8.22 -2.41
CA PHE A 148 -1.99 8.23 -3.80
C PHE A 148 -2.65 7.10 -4.62
N VAL A 149 -2.69 5.89 -4.08
CA VAL A 149 -3.27 4.71 -4.74
C VAL A 149 -4.76 4.92 -5.04
N ARG A 150 -5.49 5.58 -4.13
CA ARG A 150 -6.92 5.93 -4.34
C ARG A 150 -7.14 7.08 -5.32
N GLY A 151 -6.10 7.86 -5.63
CA GLY A 151 -6.21 9.03 -6.51
C GLY A 151 -6.53 10.31 -5.75
N GLY A 152 -6.07 10.43 -4.51
CA GLY A 152 -6.36 11.55 -3.62
C GLY A 152 -5.50 12.80 -3.86
N ASP A 153 -4.53 12.76 -4.77
CA ASP A 153 -3.64 13.90 -5.04
C ASP A 153 -4.11 14.63 -6.30
N GLU A 154 -4.86 15.71 -6.10
CA GLU A 154 -5.50 16.45 -7.19
C GLU A 154 -4.50 17.11 -8.16
N ASP A 155 -3.32 17.47 -7.66
CA ASP A 155 -2.25 18.08 -8.44
C ASP A 155 -1.43 17.05 -9.25
N PHE A 156 -1.65 15.75 -9.05
CA PHE A 156 -0.93 14.69 -9.74
C PHE A 156 -1.71 14.19 -10.96
N ASP A 157 -1.05 14.17 -12.12
CA ASP A 157 -1.63 13.62 -13.35
C ASP A 157 -1.57 12.09 -13.36
N TYR A 158 -2.60 11.46 -12.77
CA TYR A 158 -2.72 10.00 -12.72
C TYR A 158 -2.83 9.34 -14.10
N SER A 159 -3.17 10.07 -15.17
CA SER A 159 -3.27 9.46 -16.51
C SER A 159 -1.93 8.89 -16.98
N THR A 160 -0.82 9.52 -16.56
CA THR A 160 0.55 9.09 -16.86
C THR A 160 0.91 7.74 -16.23
N VAL A 161 0.27 7.39 -15.11
CA VAL A 161 0.51 6.15 -14.36
C VAL A 161 -0.55 5.11 -14.70
N ASP A 162 -1.81 5.52 -14.76
CA ASP A 162 -2.94 4.64 -15.00
C ASP A 162 -2.98 4.09 -16.42
N ALA A 163 -2.33 4.73 -17.39
CA ALA A 163 -2.20 4.25 -18.76
C ALA A 163 -0.87 3.52 -19.03
N ASP A 164 0.06 3.50 -18.07
CA ASP A 164 1.38 2.91 -18.25
C ASP A 164 1.34 1.40 -17.98
N GLU A 165 1.42 0.62 -19.06
CA GLU A 165 1.45 -0.84 -18.99
C GLU A 165 2.76 -1.37 -18.39
N ASP A 166 3.87 -0.62 -18.41
CA ASP A 166 5.15 -1.05 -17.81
C ASP A 166 5.12 -1.10 -16.29
N LEU A 167 4.05 -0.59 -15.68
CA LEU A 167 3.76 -0.69 -14.26
C LEU A 167 2.92 -1.92 -13.89
N ASP A 168 2.41 -2.67 -14.87
CA ASP A 168 1.77 -3.98 -14.66
C ASP A 168 2.81 -5.09 -14.43
N VAL A 169 3.69 -4.89 -13.45
CA VAL A 169 4.74 -5.88 -13.11
C VAL A 169 4.09 -7.15 -12.57
N MET A 170 3.21 -7.02 -11.57
CA MET A 170 2.51 -8.17 -10.97
C MET A 170 1.73 -9.00 -11.98
N ALA A 171 1.07 -8.36 -12.95
CA ALA A 171 0.30 -9.11 -13.96
C ALA A 171 1.22 -9.89 -14.90
N ARG A 172 2.38 -9.32 -15.28
CA ARG A 172 3.38 -10.03 -16.08
C ARG A 172 3.99 -11.20 -15.30
N ASP A 173 4.34 -10.98 -14.04
CA ASP A 173 4.91 -12.04 -13.19
C ASP A 173 3.91 -13.19 -13.00
N GLU A 174 2.61 -12.90 -12.80
CA GLU A 174 1.55 -13.90 -12.71
C GLU A 174 1.35 -14.67 -14.04
N GLU A 175 1.38 -13.98 -15.18
CA GLU A 175 1.30 -14.60 -16.52
C GLU A 175 2.50 -15.52 -16.80
N GLU A 176 3.70 -15.10 -16.39
CA GLU A 176 4.94 -15.88 -16.52
C GLU A 176 4.94 -17.11 -15.61
N GLU A 177 4.52 -16.96 -14.35
CA GLU A 177 4.38 -18.10 -13.42
C GLU A 177 3.35 -19.11 -13.94
N GLN A 178 2.22 -18.64 -14.49
CA GLN A 178 1.23 -19.52 -15.11
C GLN A 178 1.82 -20.26 -16.32
N TRP A 179 2.61 -19.60 -17.16
CA TRP A 179 3.29 -20.24 -18.28
C TRP A 179 4.28 -21.32 -17.81
N TYR A 180 5.04 -21.07 -16.74
CA TYR A 180 5.94 -22.07 -16.14
C TYR A 180 5.20 -23.26 -15.53
N GLU A 181 4.05 -23.05 -14.90
CA GLU A 181 3.22 -24.13 -14.37
C GLU A 181 2.61 -25.01 -15.48
N GLU A 182 2.27 -24.40 -16.61
CA GLU A 182 1.71 -25.09 -17.78
C GLU A 182 2.79 -25.79 -18.64
N GLU A 183 4.04 -25.36 -18.59
CA GLU A 183 5.17 -26.12 -19.16
C GLU A 183 5.43 -27.39 -18.34
N GLU A 184 4.93 -28.54 -18.83
CA GLU A 184 5.46 -29.82 -18.37
C GLU A 184 6.93 -29.93 -18.79
N PRO A 185 7.89 -30.14 -17.86
CA PRO A 185 9.28 -30.30 -18.21
C PRO A 185 9.45 -31.52 -19.13
N GLN A 186 9.58 -31.28 -20.43
CA GLN A 186 9.98 -32.33 -21.36
C GLN A 186 11.45 -32.64 -21.08
N TRP A 187 11.71 -33.78 -20.45
CA TRP A 187 13.04 -34.36 -20.52
C TRP A 187 13.34 -34.56 -22.00
N ALA A 188 14.52 -34.13 -22.46
CA ALA A 188 15.02 -34.50 -23.78
C ALA A 188 15.28 -36.03 -23.79
N LEU A 189 14.20 -36.81 -23.81
CA LEU A 189 14.23 -38.19 -24.23
C LEU A 189 14.30 -38.13 -25.74
N GLU A 190 15.53 -38.28 -26.23
CA GLU A 190 15.85 -38.64 -27.60
C GLU A 190 14.86 -39.71 -28.07
N ASP A 191 13.96 -39.35 -28.99
CA ASP A 191 13.05 -40.31 -29.62
C ASP A 191 13.83 -41.23 -30.56
N ASP A 192 13.43 -42.49 -30.54
CA ASP A 192 14.11 -43.69 -31.02
C ASP A 192 14.43 -43.66 -32.53
N SER A 193 15.72 -43.71 -32.89
CA SER A 193 16.16 -44.29 -34.17
C SER A 193 17.63 -44.73 -34.13
N ASP A 194 17.84 -46.01 -33.80
CA ASP A 194 18.96 -46.85 -34.23
C ASP A 194 20.38 -46.23 -34.22
N SER A 195 20.79 -45.68 -33.07
CA SER A 195 22.18 -45.25 -32.85
C SER A 195 22.72 -45.87 -31.55
N PRO A 196 23.95 -46.40 -31.53
CA PRO A 196 24.48 -47.12 -30.37
C PRO A 196 24.62 -46.17 -29.19
N LYS A 197 23.97 -46.52 -28.08
CA LYS A 197 23.98 -45.88 -26.77
C LYS A 197 25.32 -45.18 -26.49
N LYS A 198 25.39 -43.87 -26.77
CA LYS A 198 26.51 -43.06 -26.34
C LYS A 198 26.25 -42.74 -24.88
N ALA A 199 26.92 -43.46 -23.99
CA ALA A 199 26.91 -43.17 -22.56
C ALA A 199 27.17 -41.67 -22.37
N LEU A 200 26.17 -40.92 -21.87
CA LEU A 200 26.39 -39.58 -21.38
C LEU A 200 27.27 -39.70 -20.12
N SER A 201 28.58 -39.59 -20.32
CA SER A 201 29.52 -39.39 -19.24
C SER A 201 29.30 -37.98 -18.69
N GLY A 202 28.45 -37.86 -17.67
CA GLY A 202 28.43 -36.72 -16.77
C GLY A 202 29.75 -36.66 -15.99
N GLN A 203 30.83 -36.25 -16.65
CA GLN A 203 32.03 -35.79 -15.98
C GLN A 203 31.81 -34.33 -15.62
N THR A 204 31.18 -34.09 -14.47
CA THR A 204 31.39 -32.83 -13.75
C THR A 204 32.81 -32.84 -13.22
N GLY A 205 33.76 -32.46 -14.07
CA GLY A 205 35.16 -32.26 -13.71
C GLY A 205 35.40 -30.80 -13.37
N VAL A 206 35.49 -30.49 -12.07
CA VAL A 206 36.16 -29.33 -11.45
C VAL A 206 36.47 -29.80 -10.00
N GLN A 207 37.67 -30.30 -9.65
CA GLN A 207 38.95 -29.63 -9.32
C GLN A 207 38.80 -28.49 -8.30
N ASP A 208 39.58 -28.29 -7.24
CA ASP A 208 40.71 -28.94 -6.56
C ASP A 208 40.62 -28.39 -5.11
N PHE A 209 41.38 -28.95 -4.15
CA PHE A 209 41.30 -28.62 -2.71
C PHE A 209 41.61 -27.18 -2.32
#